data_AF-A0A2S5IV50-F1
#
_entry.id   AF-A0A2S5IV50-F1
#
_cell.length_a   1.000
_cell.length_b   1.000
_cell.length_c   1.000
_cell.angle_alpha   90.00
_cell.angle_beta   90.00
_cell.angle_gamma   90.00
#
_symmetry.space_group_name_H-M   'P 1'
#
loop_
_entity.id
_entity.type
_entity.pdbx_description
1 polymer ?
#
loop_
_entity_poly.entity_id
_entity_poly.type
_entity_poly.pdbx_seq_one_letter_code
_entity_poly.pdbx_strand_id
1 'polypeptide(L)'
;MEPLLLGAVVIAAGGFAFLNGFHDVSNSVAAAVRTRALTPTVAVLLAALFNFVGALLSTALALFFTEAAIGLPSGPTGLGVLMAALLAACLWGVLTWYRGMPSSSTHALLGGILGAGGASQLTNGPAMSGAGQALLLQIAVPLVLSPIIAYLLAYAAVFPATWLLRHGSPARVNRGNRMAQSVLAGTSALGHGLQDGQRTMAVILLALVGSGYAAGSEMPLWVQLFAAVLLAAGSLFGGWRITHTLGSRLVHIDPLRGMTAQGMSSAMLFIGAISLHMPLSSTHTMAAAIVGSGANQRFASVQRPWVVRILVVWLGTTPATALLGAVFFLALSPLL
;
A
#
# COMPACT_ATOMS: atom_id res chain seq x y z
N MET A 1 -19.14 16.67 20.63
CA MET A 1 -18.89 16.39 19.19
C MET A 1 -17.54 15.74 18.96
N GLU A 2 -16.48 16.27 19.55
CA GLU A 2 -15.11 15.74 19.40
C GLU A 2 -14.93 14.23 19.68
N PRO A 3 -15.44 13.62 20.79
CA PRO A 3 -15.28 12.18 21.01
C PRO A 3 -16.05 11.32 20.00
N LEU A 4 -17.18 11.82 19.49
CA LEU A 4 -17.95 11.14 18.44
C LEU A 4 -17.17 11.15 17.11
N LEU A 5 -16.58 12.29 16.77
CA LEU A 5 -15.77 12.44 15.56
C LEU A 5 -14.49 11.60 15.64
N LEU A 6 -13.83 11.56 16.80
CA LEU A 6 -12.69 10.68 17.05
C LEU A 6 -13.07 9.20 16.87
N GLY A 7 -14.18 8.77 17.48
CA GLY A 7 -14.68 7.40 17.31
C GLY A 7 -14.96 7.07 15.85
N ALA A 8 -15.55 8.01 15.10
CA ALA A 8 -15.77 7.86 13.67
C ALA A 8 -14.45 7.73 12.88
N VAL A 9 -13.42 8.53 13.20
CA VAL A 9 -12.10 8.45 12.57
C VAL A 9 -11.45 7.09 12.82
N VAL A 10 -11.54 6.55 14.04
CA VAL A 10 -11.01 5.21 14.37
C VAL A 10 -11.73 4.13 13.55
N ILE A 11 -13.06 4.21 13.44
CA ILE A 11 -13.85 3.27 12.62
C ILE A 11 -13.45 3.40 11.13
N ALA A 12 -13.33 4.62 10.61
CA ALA A 12 -12.92 4.87 9.23
C ALA A 12 -11.50 4.36 8.94
N ALA A 13 -10.57 4.54 9.89
CA ALA A 13 -9.21 4.02 9.80
C ALA A 13 -9.18 2.49 9.81
N GLY A 14 -10.05 1.87 10.60
CA GLY A 14 -10.26 0.43 10.56
C GLY A 14 -10.81 -0.05 9.22
N GLY A 15 -11.82 0.64 8.68
CA GLY A 15 -12.35 0.38 7.35
C GLY A 15 -11.29 0.53 6.26
N PHE A 16 -10.42 1.53 6.38
CA PHE A 16 -9.26 1.72 5.51
C PHE A 16 -8.27 0.55 5.59
N ALA A 17 -7.91 0.10 6.80
CA ALA A 17 -7.04 -1.07 6.98
C ALA A 17 -7.65 -2.34 6.38
N PHE A 18 -8.95 -2.57 6.60
CA PHE A 18 -9.67 -3.69 5.99
C PHE A 18 -9.64 -3.61 4.46
N LEU A 19 -9.97 -2.45 3.89
CA LEU A 19 -9.97 -2.26 2.44
C LEU A 19 -8.58 -2.42 1.83
N ASN A 20 -7.52 -1.96 2.50
CA ASN A 20 -6.17 -2.18 2.02
C ASN A 20 -5.79 -3.66 2.06
N GLY A 21 -6.10 -4.38 3.14
CA GLY A 21 -5.86 -5.82 3.20
C GLY A 21 -6.55 -6.54 2.05
N PHE A 22 -7.81 -6.18 1.79
CA PHE A 22 -8.60 -6.70 0.68
C PHE A 22 -8.03 -6.36 -0.70
N HIS A 23 -7.59 -5.11 -0.89
CA HIS A 23 -7.13 -4.60 -2.18
C HIS A 23 -5.70 -5.08 -2.51
N ASP A 24 -4.82 -5.08 -1.52
CA ASP A 24 -3.37 -5.25 -1.71
C ASP A 24 -2.88 -6.68 -1.43
N VAL A 25 -3.74 -7.60 -0.93
CA VAL A 25 -3.43 -9.04 -0.90
C VAL A 25 -3.02 -9.57 -2.29
N SER A 26 -3.55 -8.97 -3.35
CA SER A 26 -3.19 -9.25 -4.73
C SER A 26 -1.70 -9.10 -5.02
N ASN A 27 -1.01 -8.18 -4.36
CA ASN A 27 0.43 -7.94 -4.57
C ASN A 27 1.25 -9.17 -4.16
N SER A 28 0.88 -9.83 -3.07
CA SER A 28 1.60 -11.01 -2.56
C SER A 28 1.16 -12.31 -3.23
N VAL A 29 -0.09 -12.38 -3.70
CA VAL A 29 -0.72 -13.63 -4.14
C VAL A 29 -0.71 -13.83 -5.66
N ALA A 30 -0.75 -12.75 -6.45
CA ALA A 30 -1.01 -12.85 -7.89
C ALA A 30 0.01 -13.71 -8.65
N ALA A 31 1.31 -13.49 -8.43
CA ALA A 31 2.35 -14.25 -9.12
C ALA A 31 2.40 -15.72 -8.67
N ALA A 32 2.30 -15.98 -7.36
CA ALA A 32 2.31 -17.33 -6.80
C ALA A 32 1.11 -18.17 -7.27
N VAL A 33 -0.09 -17.58 -7.35
CA VAL A 33 -1.28 -18.27 -7.86
C VAL A 33 -1.21 -18.44 -9.37
N ARG A 34 -0.78 -17.40 -10.11
CA ARG A 34 -0.68 -17.47 -11.58
C ARG A 34 0.27 -18.57 -12.03
N THR A 35 1.39 -18.71 -11.32
CA THR A 35 2.41 -19.71 -11.60
C THR A 35 2.11 -21.05 -10.92
N ARG A 36 0.95 -21.24 -10.28
CA ARG A 36 0.57 -22.48 -9.57
C ARG A 36 1.60 -22.91 -8.52
N ALA A 37 2.29 -21.95 -7.90
CA ALA A 37 3.14 -22.17 -6.74
C ALA A 37 2.28 -22.44 -5.48
N LEU A 38 1.18 -21.69 -5.35
CA LEU A 38 0.19 -21.85 -4.29
C LEU A 38 -1.21 -21.97 -4.91
N THR A 39 -2.09 -22.70 -4.21
CA THR A 39 -3.53 -22.64 -4.51
C THR A 39 -4.10 -21.31 -4.00
N PRO A 40 -5.17 -20.78 -4.62
CA PRO A 40 -5.77 -19.51 -4.22
C PRO A 40 -6.07 -19.41 -2.72
N THR A 41 -6.67 -20.45 -2.14
CA THR A 41 -7.03 -20.50 -0.71
C THR A 41 -5.81 -20.43 0.19
N VAL A 42 -4.77 -21.24 -0.08
CA VAL A 42 -3.55 -21.26 0.73
C VAL A 42 -2.82 -19.92 0.63
N ALA A 43 -2.77 -19.33 -0.56
CA ALA A 43 -2.10 -18.06 -0.77
C ALA A 43 -2.75 -16.91 0.02
N VAL A 44 -4.08 -16.86 0.07
CA VAL A 44 -4.82 -15.85 0.84
C VAL A 44 -4.68 -16.06 2.34
N LEU A 45 -4.78 -17.31 2.84
CA LEU A 45 -4.57 -17.61 4.26
C LEU A 45 -3.15 -17.26 4.72
N LEU A 46 -2.16 -17.61 3.91
CA LEU A 46 -0.76 -17.26 4.15
C LEU A 46 -0.58 -15.74 4.20
N ALA A 47 -1.11 -15.02 3.20
CA ALA A 47 -1.00 -13.58 3.14
C ALA A 47 -1.70 -12.89 4.31
N ALA A 48 -2.89 -13.35 4.72
CA ALA A 48 -3.60 -12.80 5.88
C ALA A 48 -2.81 -12.99 7.18
N LEU A 49 -2.22 -14.18 7.40
CA LEU A 49 -1.39 -14.46 8.57
C LEU A 49 -0.14 -13.56 8.60
N PHE A 50 0.58 -13.45 7.48
CA PHE A 50 1.78 -12.63 7.43
C PHE A 50 1.49 -11.13 7.46
N ASN A 51 0.37 -10.67 6.88
CA ASN A 51 -0.11 -9.29 7.05
C ASN A 51 -0.41 -8.99 8.53
N PHE A 52 -1.07 -9.91 9.24
CA PHE A 52 -1.34 -9.79 10.68
C PHE A 52 -0.05 -9.63 11.48
N VAL A 53 0.90 -10.56 11.28
CA VAL A 53 2.20 -10.54 11.97
C VAL A 53 2.99 -9.27 11.62
N GLY A 54 3.00 -8.88 10.34
CA GLY A 54 3.69 -7.67 9.88
C GLY A 54 3.12 -6.42 10.53
N ALA A 55 1.79 -6.30 10.59
CA ALA A 55 1.15 -5.18 11.25
C ALA A 55 1.50 -5.14 12.75
N LEU A 56 1.54 -6.27 13.45
CA LEU A 56 1.95 -6.32 14.87
C LEU A 56 3.40 -5.88 15.11
N LEU A 57 4.30 -6.15 14.16
CA LEU A 57 5.71 -5.77 14.26
C LEU A 57 5.99 -4.30 13.89
N SER A 58 4.97 -3.52 13.53
CA SER A 58 5.12 -2.18 12.93
C SER A 58 5.29 -1.03 13.94
N THR A 59 5.31 -1.32 15.24
CA THR A 59 5.13 -0.38 16.36
C THR A 59 6.23 0.65 16.53
N ALA A 60 7.49 0.23 16.55
CA ALA A 60 8.64 1.12 16.70
C ALA A 60 8.75 2.15 15.56
N LEU A 61 8.14 1.84 14.41
CA LEU A 61 8.25 2.61 13.18
C LEU A 61 7.07 3.56 12.96
N ALA A 62 5.95 3.35 13.63
CA ALA A 62 4.81 4.27 13.58
C ALA A 62 5.10 5.62 14.24
N LEU A 63 5.96 5.65 15.27
CA LEU A 63 6.37 6.88 15.97
C LEU A 63 7.15 7.84 15.06
N PHE A 64 7.93 7.32 14.11
CA PHE A 64 8.61 8.12 13.10
C PHE A 64 7.62 8.86 12.18
N PHE A 65 6.50 8.21 11.84
CA PHE A 65 5.45 8.86 11.04
C PHE A 65 4.73 9.97 11.79
N THR A 66 4.63 9.90 13.12
CA THR A 66 4.07 10.99 13.94
C THR A 66 5.03 12.16 14.12
N GLU A 67 6.34 11.91 14.22
CA GLU A 67 7.36 12.97 14.22
C GLU A 67 7.49 13.65 12.85
N ALA A 68 7.32 12.88 11.78
CA ALA A 68 7.24 13.38 10.40
C ALA A 68 5.84 13.90 10.02
N ALA A 69 4.85 13.80 10.92
CA ALA A 69 3.48 14.14 10.60
C ALA A 69 3.38 15.64 10.33
N ILE A 70 3.15 15.91 9.05
CA ILE A 70 2.41 17.03 8.47
C ILE A 70 1.62 17.76 9.56
N GLY A 71 1.88 19.06 9.76
CA GLY A 71 1.28 19.90 10.81
C GLY A 71 -0.24 19.98 10.73
N LEU A 72 -0.91 18.90 11.11
CA LEU A 72 -2.35 18.75 11.19
C LEU A 72 -2.84 19.66 12.32
N PRO A 73 -3.92 20.43 12.08
CA PRO A 73 -4.53 21.22 13.14
C PRO A 73 -4.99 20.31 14.28
N SER A 74 -4.88 20.76 15.53
CA SER A 74 -5.50 20.05 16.66
C SER A 74 -7.02 20.26 16.68
N GLY A 75 -7.73 19.41 17.43
CA GLY A 75 -9.17 19.52 17.65
C GLY A 75 -10.04 19.05 16.46
N PRO A 76 -11.31 19.51 16.41
CA PRO A 76 -12.31 19.04 15.44
C PRO A 76 -11.87 19.16 13.97
N THR A 77 -11.19 20.24 13.61
CA THR A 77 -10.71 20.47 12.24
C THR A 77 -9.71 19.40 11.80
N GLY A 78 -8.75 19.04 12.66
CA GLY A 78 -7.79 17.97 12.36
C GLY A 78 -8.44 16.61 12.17
N LEU A 79 -9.37 16.28 13.06
CA LEU A 79 -10.16 15.05 12.95
C LEU A 79 -11.03 15.04 11.68
N GLY A 80 -11.59 16.19 11.29
CA GLY A 80 -12.33 16.38 10.04
C GLY A 80 -11.47 16.16 8.80
N VAL A 81 -10.23 16.65 8.80
CA VAL A 81 -9.25 16.41 7.72
C VAL A 81 -8.92 14.91 7.62
N LEU A 82 -8.63 14.25 8.74
CA LEU A 82 -8.34 12.80 8.75
C LEU A 82 -9.54 11.99 8.27
N MET A 83 -10.75 12.32 8.74
CA MET A 83 -12.00 11.67 8.30
C MET A 83 -12.19 11.80 6.79
N ALA A 84 -12.14 13.04 6.26
CA ALA A 84 -12.32 13.30 4.84
C ALA A 84 -11.28 12.55 3.99
N ALA A 85 -10.02 12.51 4.43
CA ALA A 85 -8.94 11.81 3.76
C ALA A 85 -9.16 10.29 3.73
N LEU A 86 -9.57 9.69 4.85
CA LEU A 86 -9.88 8.26 4.96
C LEU A 86 -11.06 7.89 4.06
N LEU A 87 -12.13 8.67 4.07
CA LEU A 87 -13.29 8.46 3.20
C LEU A 87 -12.92 8.55 1.72
N ALA A 88 -12.12 9.55 1.34
CA ALA A 88 -11.62 9.72 -0.02
C ALA A 88 -10.76 8.52 -0.46
N ALA A 89 -9.86 8.07 0.39
CA ALA A 89 -8.99 6.94 0.11
C ALA A 89 -9.76 5.62 0.00
N CYS A 90 -10.70 5.37 0.91
CA CYS A 90 -11.58 4.20 0.90
C CYS A 90 -12.45 4.16 -0.36
N LEU A 91 -13.11 5.27 -0.70
CA LEU A 91 -13.94 5.35 -1.90
C LEU A 91 -13.13 5.09 -3.17
N TRP A 92 -11.95 5.70 -3.28
CA TRP A 92 -11.06 5.47 -4.40
C TRP A 92 -10.59 4.01 -4.49
N GLY A 93 -10.20 3.41 -3.37
CA GLY A 93 -9.79 2.01 -3.30
C GLY A 93 -10.88 1.03 -3.73
N VAL A 94 -12.14 1.27 -3.33
CA VAL A 94 -13.28 0.46 -3.79
C VAL A 94 -13.50 0.64 -5.29
N LEU A 95 -13.39 1.87 -5.80
CA LEU A 95 -13.60 2.19 -7.20
C LEU A 95 -12.54 1.56 -8.12
N THR A 96 -11.27 1.61 -7.72
CA THR A 96 -10.15 1.02 -8.47
C THR A 96 -10.21 -0.50 -8.42
N TRP A 97 -10.54 -1.08 -7.25
CA TRP A 97 -10.80 -2.51 -7.13
C TRP A 97 -11.95 -2.98 -8.04
N TYR A 98 -13.08 -2.26 -8.06
CA TYR A 98 -14.22 -2.62 -8.91
C TYR A 98 -13.82 -2.68 -10.39
N ARG A 99 -12.95 -1.76 -10.82
CA ARG A 99 -12.36 -1.73 -12.17
C ARG A 99 -11.20 -2.71 -12.37
N GLY A 100 -10.75 -3.41 -11.32
CA GLY A 100 -9.60 -4.31 -11.35
C GLY A 100 -8.27 -3.60 -11.58
N MET A 101 -8.16 -2.33 -11.20
CA MET A 101 -6.99 -1.50 -11.41
C MET A 101 -6.17 -1.42 -10.11
N PRO A 102 -4.91 -1.87 -10.09
CA PRO A 102 -4.06 -1.72 -8.90
C PRO A 102 -3.75 -0.23 -8.65
N SER A 103 -4.19 0.30 -7.51
CA SER A 103 -3.87 1.65 -7.03
C SER A 103 -3.13 1.63 -5.69
N SER A 104 -2.38 2.69 -5.40
CA SER A 104 -1.67 2.85 -4.12
C SER A 104 -2.56 3.50 -3.06
N SER A 105 -2.76 2.82 -1.94
CA SER A 105 -3.45 3.34 -0.75
C SER A 105 -2.69 4.50 -0.09
N THR A 106 -1.35 4.51 -0.18
CA THR A 106 -0.50 5.62 0.29
C THR A 106 -0.81 6.92 -0.44
N HIS A 107 -0.90 6.87 -1.77
CA HIS A 107 -1.22 8.05 -2.58
C HIS A 107 -2.64 8.53 -2.34
N ALA A 108 -3.56 7.57 -2.22
CA ALA A 108 -4.97 7.84 -2.00
C ALA A 108 -5.16 8.63 -0.69
N LEU A 109 -4.57 8.15 0.40
CA LEU A 109 -4.64 8.81 1.71
C LEU A 109 -3.97 10.20 1.69
N LEU A 110 -2.76 10.30 1.14
CA LEU A 110 -2.02 11.55 1.12
C LEU A 110 -2.67 12.61 0.24
N GLY A 111 -3.17 12.22 -0.94
CA GLY A 111 -4.01 13.09 -1.77
C GLY A 111 -5.23 13.57 -0.99
N GLY A 112 -5.92 12.67 -0.29
CA GLY A 112 -7.05 13.01 0.58
C GLY A 112 -6.70 14.04 1.66
N ILE A 113 -5.58 13.86 2.37
CA ILE A 113 -5.10 14.79 3.41
C ILE A 113 -4.81 16.16 2.80
N LEU A 114 -4.14 16.21 1.64
CA LEU A 114 -3.84 17.46 0.95
C LEU A 114 -5.09 18.21 0.52
N GLY A 115 -6.03 17.49 -0.08
CA GLY A 115 -7.30 18.06 -0.53
C GLY A 115 -8.12 18.61 0.62
N ALA A 116 -8.31 17.81 1.65
CA ALA A 116 -9.04 18.20 2.86
C ALA A 116 -8.34 19.35 3.60
N GLY A 117 -7.01 19.29 3.71
CA GLY A 117 -6.18 20.33 4.30
C GLY A 117 -6.22 21.67 3.57
N GLY A 118 -6.21 21.64 2.24
CA GLY A 118 -6.42 22.83 1.40
C GLY A 118 -7.82 23.39 1.57
N ALA A 119 -8.84 22.54 1.58
CA ALA A 119 -10.24 22.94 1.79
C ALA A 119 -10.47 23.55 3.19
N SER A 120 -9.79 23.06 4.22
CA SER A 120 -9.82 23.63 5.58
C SER A 120 -9.41 25.09 5.61
N GLN A 121 -8.42 25.49 4.80
CA GLN A 121 -8.00 26.90 4.72
C GLN A 121 -9.05 27.79 4.06
N LEU A 122 -9.82 27.25 3.11
CA LEU A 122 -10.90 27.98 2.44
C LEU A 122 -12.09 28.26 3.38
N THR A 123 -12.24 27.48 4.45
CA THR A 123 -13.30 27.66 5.46
C THR A 123 -12.82 28.42 6.69
N ASN A 124 -11.76 29.24 6.58
CA ASN A 124 -11.08 29.94 7.69
C ASN A 124 -10.50 29.01 8.78
N GLY A 125 -10.26 27.73 8.46
CA GLY A 125 -9.58 26.80 9.36
C GLY A 125 -8.08 27.08 9.45
N PRO A 126 -7.39 26.57 10.49
CA PRO A 126 -5.95 26.74 10.65
C PRO A 126 -5.20 26.20 9.42
N ALA A 127 -4.20 26.94 8.96
CA ALA A 127 -3.33 26.49 7.87
C ALA A 127 -2.49 25.29 8.32
N MET A 128 -2.36 24.30 7.44
CA MET A 128 -1.44 23.18 7.67
C MET A 128 0.00 23.66 7.50
N SER A 129 0.79 23.67 8.57
CA SER A 129 2.20 24.05 8.51
C SER A 129 3.04 22.89 7.95
N GLY A 130 4.06 23.21 7.13
CA GLY A 130 5.02 22.23 6.60
C GLY A 130 4.51 21.26 5.52
N ALA A 131 3.22 21.33 5.16
CA ALA A 131 2.58 20.39 4.23
C ALA A 131 3.17 20.40 2.81
N GLY A 132 3.83 21.48 2.37
CA GLY A 132 4.39 21.56 1.01
C GLY A 132 5.75 20.87 0.85
N GLN A 133 6.67 21.06 1.80
CA GLN A 133 8.08 20.63 1.64
C GLN A 133 8.31 19.18 2.08
N ALA A 134 7.68 18.75 3.19
CA ALA A 134 7.69 17.35 3.62
C ALA A 134 7.05 16.44 2.56
N LEU A 135 6.02 16.95 1.87
CA LEU A 135 5.25 16.21 0.89
C LEU A 135 5.93 16.09 -0.49
N LEU A 136 6.74 17.07 -0.89
CA LEU A 136 7.55 16.94 -2.10
C LEU A 136 8.73 15.96 -1.90
N LEU A 137 9.46 16.07 -0.80
CA LEU A 137 10.71 15.31 -0.61
C LEU A 137 10.49 13.90 -0.05
N GLN A 138 9.52 13.69 0.86
CA GLN A 138 9.30 12.39 1.50
C GLN A 138 8.24 11.54 0.79
N ILE A 139 7.38 12.15 -0.05
CA ILE A 139 6.26 11.45 -0.68
C ILE A 139 6.46 11.40 -2.19
N ALA A 140 6.51 12.51 -2.90
CA ALA A 140 6.50 12.53 -4.37
C ALA A 140 7.74 11.87 -5.00
N VAL A 141 8.92 12.03 -4.39
CA VAL A 141 10.18 11.46 -4.90
C VAL A 141 10.22 9.94 -4.79
N PRO A 142 10.03 9.30 -3.61
CA PRO A 142 9.92 7.83 -3.52
C PRO A 142 8.78 7.27 -4.36
N LEU A 143 7.71 8.04 -4.57
CA LEU A 143 6.55 7.66 -5.37
C LEU A 143 6.85 7.37 -6.82
N VAL A 144 7.62 8.25 -7.44
CA VAL A 144 7.95 8.19 -8.87
C VAL A 144 9.18 7.32 -9.07
N LEU A 145 10.12 7.34 -8.12
CA LEU A 145 11.35 6.57 -8.22
C LEU A 145 11.16 5.09 -7.86
N SER A 146 10.36 4.75 -6.85
CA SER A 146 10.21 3.35 -6.42
C SER A 146 9.69 2.38 -7.49
N PRO A 147 8.72 2.72 -8.37
CA PRO A 147 8.32 1.83 -9.45
C PRO A 147 9.42 1.70 -10.51
N ILE A 148 10.15 2.79 -10.81
CA ILE A 148 11.27 2.76 -11.77
C ILE A 148 12.39 1.87 -11.23
N ILE A 149 12.78 2.06 -9.97
CA ILE A 149 13.79 1.25 -9.30
C ILE A 149 13.33 -0.21 -9.24
N ALA A 150 12.08 -0.48 -8.85
CA ALA A 150 11.54 -1.84 -8.82
C ALA A 150 11.57 -2.52 -10.19
N TYR A 151 11.20 -1.80 -11.24
CA TYR A 151 11.30 -2.28 -12.62
C TYR A 151 12.74 -2.64 -12.99
N LEU A 152 13.68 -1.71 -12.76
CA LEU A 152 15.09 -1.88 -13.12
C LEU A 152 15.75 -3.00 -12.33
N LEU A 153 15.54 -3.06 -11.02
CA LEU A 153 16.07 -4.12 -10.16
C LEU A 153 15.49 -5.48 -10.54
N ALA A 154 14.19 -5.58 -10.78
CA ALA A 154 13.57 -6.84 -11.20
C ALA A 154 14.05 -7.28 -12.59
N TYR A 155 14.20 -6.34 -13.53
CA TYR A 155 14.75 -6.62 -14.86
C TYR A 155 16.20 -7.13 -14.75
N ALA A 156 17.03 -6.45 -13.97
CA ALA A 156 18.43 -6.80 -13.76
C ALA A 156 18.59 -8.14 -13.01
N ALA A 157 17.74 -8.42 -12.01
CA ALA A 157 17.79 -9.64 -11.21
C ALA A 157 17.51 -10.92 -12.01
N VAL A 158 16.86 -10.83 -13.17
CA VAL A 158 16.64 -11.99 -14.06
C VAL A 158 17.95 -12.49 -14.65
N PHE A 159 18.95 -11.65 -14.92
CA PHE A 159 20.23 -12.09 -15.49
C PHE A 159 21.02 -13.03 -14.57
N PRO A 160 21.34 -12.67 -13.31
CA PRO A 160 22.02 -13.60 -12.41
C PRO A 160 21.14 -14.82 -12.09
N ALA A 161 19.82 -14.67 -11.95
CA ALA A 161 18.93 -15.79 -11.70
C ALA A 161 18.94 -16.83 -12.83
N THR A 162 18.88 -16.37 -14.09
CA THR A 162 18.96 -17.25 -15.26
C THR A 162 20.36 -17.84 -15.42
N TRP A 163 21.41 -17.07 -15.16
CA TRP A 163 22.79 -17.54 -15.21
C TRP A 163 23.05 -18.66 -14.17
N LEU A 164 22.59 -18.50 -12.93
CA LEU A 164 22.71 -19.51 -11.87
C LEU A 164 21.96 -20.80 -12.19
N LEU A 165 20.82 -20.69 -12.89
CA LEU A 165 19.94 -21.82 -13.17
C LEU A 165 20.13 -22.43 -14.57
N ARG A 166 21.11 -21.95 -15.35
CA ARG A 166 21.30 -22.31 -16.77
C ARG A 166 21.57 -23.79 -17.05
N HIS A 167 22.14 -24.51 -16.09
CA HIS A 167 22.45 -25.94 -16.20
C HIS A 167 21.35 -26.84 -15.60
N GLY A 168 20.28 -26.25 -15.07
CA GLY A 168 19.15 -27.00 -14.52
C GLY A 168 18.14 -27.39 -15.59
N SER A 169 17.54 -28.57 -15.46
CA SER A 169 16.41 -28.95 -16.33
C SER A 169 15.20 -28.03 -16.07
N PRO A 170 14.38 -27.70 -17.09
CA PRO A 170 13.23 -26.81 -16.93
C PRO A 170 12.26 -27.24 -15.82
N ALA A 171 12.07 -28.55 -15.63
CA ALA A 171 11.22 -29.08 -14.56
C ALA A 171 11.78 -28.76 -13.16
N ARG A 172 13.09 -28.96 -12.94
CA ARG A 172 13.75 -28.69 -11.66
C ARG A 172 13.76 -27.19 -11.36
N VAL A 173 14.09 -26.37 -12.36
CA VAL A 173 14.09 -24.91 -12.26
C VAL A 173 12.69 -24.40 -11.91
N ASN A 174 11.66 -24.83 -12.62
CA ASN A 174 10.29 -24.41 -12.35
C ASN A 174 9.80 -24.85 -10.96
N ARG A 175 10.14 -26.07 -10.51
CA ARG A 175 9.77 -26.55 -9.18
C ARG A 175 10.44 -25.72 -8.08
N GLY A 176 11.75 -25.49 -8.19
CA GLY A 176 12.49 -24.67 -7.21
C GLY A 176 11.98 -23.24 -7.12
N ASN A 177 11.74 -22.59 -8.26
CA ASN A 177 11.21 -21.23 -8.29
C ASN A 177 9.76 -21.14 -7.77
N ARG A 178 8.92 -22.15 -8.01
CA ARG A 178 7.58 -22.21 -7.39
C ARG A 178 7.67 -22.32 -5.87
N MET A 179 8.56 -23.17 -5.34
CA MET A 179 8.79 -23.24 -3.89
C MET A 179 9.26 -21.91 -3.30
N ALA A 180 10.21 -21.25 -3.98
CA ALA A 180 10.68 -19.92 -3.57
C ALA A 180 9.56 -18.87 -3.61
N GLN A 181 8.69 -18.89 -4.62
CA GLN A 181 7.51 -18.01 -4.67
C GLN A 181 6.55 -18.24 -3.51
N SER A 182 6.37 -19.48 -3.05
CA SER A 182 5.51 -19.74 -1.89
C SER A 182 6.03 -19.06 -0.63
N VAL A 183 7.34 -19.04 -0.43
CA VAL A 183 7.99 -18.31 0.68
C VAL A 183 7.87 -16.80 0.47
N LEU A 184 8.20 -16.33 -0.73
CA LEU A 184 8.18 -14.90 -1.08
C LEU A 184 6.78 -14.28 -1.05
N ALA A 185 5.72 -15.07 -1.25
CA ALA A 185 4.34 -14.60 -1.06
C ALA A 185 4.09 -14.25 0.41
N GLY A 186 4.54 -15.08 1.35
CA GLY A 186 4.52 -14.79 2.78
C GLY A 186 5.40 -13.60 3.15
N THR A 187 6.62 -13.54 2.61
CA THR A 187 7.54 -12.40 2.81
C THR A 187 6.96 -11.08 2.28
N SER A 188 6.36 -11.08 1.08
CA SER A 188 5.71 -9.91 0.48
C SER A 188 4.56 -9.42 1.36
N ALA A 189 3.73 -10.35 1.85
CA ALA A 189 2.64 -10.03 2.78
C ALA A 189 3.17 -9.47 4.10
N LEU A 190 4.23 -10.07 4.67
CA LEU A 190 4.85 -9.54 5.89
C LEU A 190 5.34 -8.10 5.72
N GLY A 191 6.03 -7.82 4.60
CA GLY A 191 6.51 -6.47 4.26
C GLY A 191 5.37 -5.48 4.04
N HIS A 192 4.28 -5.92 3.40
CA HIS A 192 3.08 -5.09 3.26
C HIS A 192 2.41 -4.81 4.61
N GLY A 193 2.25 -5.83 5.45
CA GLY A 193 1.70 -5.71 6.81
C GLY A 193 2.47 -4.72 7.67
N LEU A 194 3.80 -4.73 7.60
CA LEU A 194 4.64 -3.75 8.29
C LEU A 194 4.30 -2.31 7.87
N GLN A 195 4.25 -2.03 6.57
CA GLN A 195 4.02 -0.67 6.05
C GLN A 195 2.59 -0.19 6.26
N ASP A 196 1.60 -1.07 6.08
CA ASP A 196 0.19 -0.72 6.27
C ASP A 196 -0.19 -0.61 7.74
N GLY A 197 0.44 -1.43 8.59
CA GLY A 197 0.39 -1.31 10.05
C GLY A 197 0.86 0.08 10.49
N GLN A 198 2.07 0.48 10.10
CA GLN A 198 2.60 1.82 10.38
C GLN A 198 1.64 2.93 9.99
N ARG A 199 1.08 2.87 8.78
CA ARG A 199 0.22 3.93 8.25
C ARG A 199 -1.10 4.02 9.01
N THR A 200 -1.77 2.89 9.22
CA THR A 200 -3.06 2.86 9.92
C THR A 200 -2.89 3.30 11.36
N MET A 201 -1.86 2.78 12.04
CA MET A 201 -1.57 3.12 13.42
C MET A 201 -1.16 4.59 13.56
N ALA A 202 -0.40 5.15 12.62
CA ALA A 202 -0.05 6.57 12.61
C ALA A 202 -1.29 7.47 12.48
N VAL A 203 -2.23 7.14 11.59
CA VAL A 203 -3.48 7.93 11.44
C VAL A 203 -4.30 7.91 12.74
N ILE A 204 -4.46 6.73 13.36
CA ILE A 204 -5.20 6.61 14.62
C ILE A 204 -4.47 7.35 15.74
N LEU A 205 -3.15 7.22 15.84
CA LEU A 205 -2.35 7.91 16.85
C LEU A 205 -2.42 9.44 16.68
N LEU A 206 -2.37 9.96 15.44
CA LEU A 206 -2.56 11.38 15.16
C LEU A 206 -3.94 11.88 15.61
N ALA A 207 -4.99 11.08 15.40
CA ALA A 207 -6.33 11.42 15.88
C ALA A 207 -6.40 11.45 17.42
N LEU A 208 -5.76 10.49 18.10
CA LEU A 208 -5.71 10.43 19.56
C LEU A 208 -4.90 11.59 20.17
N VAL A 209 -3.76 11.93 19.57
CA VAL A 209 -2.91 13.06 19.99
C VAL A 209 -3.64 14.38 19.73
N GLY A 210 -4.22 14.55 18.54
CA GLY A 210 -4.94 15.77 18.15
C GLY A 210 -6.18 16.07 19.00
N SER A 211 -6.73 15.06 19.68
CA SER A 211 -7.87 15.17 20.61
C SER A 211 -7.47 15.13 22.09
N GLY A 212 -6.18 15.08 22.41
CA GLY A 212 -5.66 15.09 23.78
C GLY A 212 -5.79 13.77 24.55
N TYR A 213 -6.20 12.67 23.89
CA TYR A 213 -6.35 11.34 24.52
C TYR A 213 -5.04 10.52 24.57
N ALA A 214 -4.00 10.96 23.86
CA ALA A 214 -2.68 10.33 23.91
C ALA A 214 -1.57 11.38 23.90
N ALA A 215 -0.48 11.10 24.62
CA ALA A 215 0.71 11.95 24.65
C ALA A 215 1.63 11.77 23.42
N GLY A 216 1.41 10.72 22.62
CA GLY A 216 2.21 10.42 21.42
C GLY A 216 3.55 9.71 21.69
N SER A 217 3.89 9.42 22.95
CA SER A 217 5.14 8.78 23.33
C SER A 217 5.17 7.25 23.11
N GLU A 218 4.00 6.61 23.13
CA GLU A 218 3.87 5.16 22.98
C GLU A 218 2.66 4.81 22.12
N MET A 219 2.75 3.71 21.38
CA MET A 219 1.66 3.18 20.57
C MET A 219 0.77 2.26 21.42
N PRO A 220 -0.52 2.60 21.67
CA PRO A 220 -1.39 1.75 22.46
C PRO A 220 -1.60 0.37 21.81
N LEU A 221 -1.50 -0.70 22.60
CA LEU A 221 -1.61 -2.08 22.11
C LEU A 221 -2.94 -2.35 21.38
N TRP A 222 -4.04 -1.74 21.82
CA TRP A 222 -5.34 -1.92 21.19
C TRP A 222 -5.35 -1.37 19.75
N VAL A 223 -4.62 -0.28 19.46
CA VAL A 223 -4.51 0.29 18.10
C VAL A 223 -3.79 -0.71 17.21
N GLN A 224 -2.74 -1.33 17.74
CA GLN A 224 -1.93 -2.31 17.01
C GLN A 224 -2.75 -3.54 16.65
N LEU A 225 -3.44 -4.12 17.64
CA LEU A 225 -4.32 -5.27 17.46
C LEU A 225 -5.46 -4.95 16.51
N PHE A 226 -6.09 -3.79 16.66
CA PHE A 226 -7.19 -3.34 15.81
C PHE A 226 -6.77 -3.25 14.33
N ALA A 227 -5.66 -2.57 14.04
CA ALA A 227 -5.14 -2.46 12.68
C ALA A 227 -4.72 -3.82 12.11
N ALA A 228 -4.04 -4.66 12.89
CA ALA A 228 -3.59 -5.98 12.46
C ALA A 228 -4.77 -6.91 12.14
N VAL A 229 -5.78 -6.95 13.01
CA VAL A 229 -6.98 -7.78 12.80
C VAL A 229 -7.73 -7.34 11.56
N LEU A 230 -7.97 -6.04 11.36
CA LEU A 230 -8.73 -5.57 10.21
C LEU A 230 -7.98 -5.74 8.89
N LEU A 231 -6.66 -5.50 8.87
CA LEU A 231 -5.83 -5.78 7.70
C LEU A 231 -5.85 -7.27 7.32
N ALA A 232 -5.71 -8.16 8.30
CA ALA A 232 -5.78 -9.60 8.09
C ALA A 232 -7.16 -10.05 7.63
N ALA A 233 -8.22 -9.55 8.27
CA ALA A 233 -9.60 -9.85 7.92
C ALA A 233 -9.91 -9.43 6.47
N GLY A 234 -9.49 -8.22 6.06
CA GLY A 234 -9.64 -7.76 4.69
C GLY A 234 -8.90 -8.64 3.69
N SER A 235 -7.69 -9.06 4.03
CA SER A 235 -6.87 -9.94 3.18
C SER A 235 -7.57 -11.25 2.83
N LEU A 236 -8.37 -11.80 3.75
CA LEU A 236 -9.14 -13.03 3.55
C LEU A 236 -10.18 -12.93 2.42
N PHE A 237 -10.61 -11.73 2.03
CA PHE A 237 -11.56 -11.51 0.93
C PHE A 237 -10.90 -11.53 -0.46
N GLY A 238 -9.57 -11.57 -0.55
CA GLY A 238 -8.83 -12.10 -1.71
C GLY A 238 -8.66 -11.23 -2.95
N GLY A 239 -9.15 -9.98 -2.99
CA GLY A 239 -8.76 -8.97 -4.00
C GLY A 239 -8.85 -9.38 -5.48
N TRP A 240 -9.65 -10.39 -5.83
CA TRP A 240 -9.43 -11.21 -7.05
C TRP A 240 -9.43 -10.46 -8.38
N ARG A 241 -10.17 -9.34 -8.47
CA ARG A 241 -10.18 -8.49 -9.67
C ARG A 241 -8.79 -7.93 -9.99
N ILE A 242 -8.07 -7.46 -8.96
CA ILE A 242 -6.71 -6.92 -9.08
C ILE A 242 -5.72 -8.06 -9.26
N THR A 243 -5.89 -9.17 -8.54
CA THR A 243 -5.08 -10.40 -8.69
C THR A 243 -5.08 -10.87 -10.15
N HIS A 244 -6.24 -10.84 -10.82
CA HIS A 244 -6.36 -11.19 -12.22
C HIS A 244 -5.60 -10.22 -13.14
N THR A 245 -5.66 -8.91 -12.87
CA THR A 245 -4.91 -7.90 -13.62
C THR A 245 -3.41 -8.08 -13.47
N LEU A 246 -2.90 -8.19 -12.24
CA LEU A 246 -1.48 -8.36 -11.96
C LEU A 246 -0.92 -9.69 -12.50
N GLY A 247 -1.67 -10.78 -12.33
CA GLY A 247 -1.22 -12.12 -12.70
C GLY A 247 -1.40 -12.45 -14.18
N SER A 248 -2.40 -11.89 -14.87
CA SER A 248 -2.77 -12.35 -16.22
C SER A 248 -2.79 -11.26 -17.30
N ARG A 249 -2.99 -10.00 -16.94
CA ARG A 249 -3.17 -8.91 -17.91
C ARG A 249 -1.91 -8.09 -18.17
N LEU A 250 -0.94 -8.10 -17.26
CA LEU A 250 0.30 -7.33 -17.43
C LEU A 250 1.35 -8.07 -18.26
N VAL A 251 1.73 -9.26 -17.80
CA VAL A 251 2.81 -10.06 -18.37
C VAL A 251 2.45 -11.53 -18.29
N HIS A 252 2.80 -12.32 -19.31
CA HIS A 252 2.85 -13.78 -19.16
C HIS A 252 4.07 -14.18 -18.30
N ILE A 253 3.84 -14.37 -16.99
CA ILE A 253 4.93 -14.59 -16.03
C ILE A 253 5.24 -16.09 -15.84
N ASP A 254 6.51 -16.46 -16.03
CA ASP A 254 7.03 -17.79 -15.68
C ASP A 254 7.46 -17.85 -14.20
N PRO A 255 7.68 -19.05 -13.63
CA PRO A 255 8.04 -19.17 -12.22
C PRO A 255 9.31 -18.42 -11.79
N LEU A 256 10.33 -18.36 -12.64
CA LEU A 256 11.59 -17.68 -12.33
C LEU A 256 11.35 -16.17 -12.24
N ARG A 257 10.64 -15.60 -13.23
CA ARG A 257 10.31 -14.17 -13.22
C ARG A 257 9.37 -13.81 -12.09
N GLY A 258 8.39 -14.66 -11.80
CA GLY A 258 7.50 -14.53 -10.65
C GLY A 258 8.26 -14.50 -9.32
N MET A 259 9.28 -15.35 -9.17
CA MET A 259 10.18 -15.32 -8.01
C MET A 259 10.98 -14.01 -7.96
N THR A 260 11.62 -13.60 -9.07
CA THR A 260 12.44 -12.37 -9.09
C THR A 260 11.63 -11.12 -8.81
N ALA A 261 10.41 -11.01 -9.34
CA ALA A 261 9.51 -9.88 -9.11
C ALA A 261 9.12 -9.79 -7.64
N GLN A 262 8.65 -10.89 -7.05
CA GLN A 262 8.27 -10.94 -5.64
C GLN A 262 9.47 -10.69 -4.72
N GLY A 263 10.64 -11.25 -5.05
CA GLY A 263 11.87 -11.07 -4.29
C GLY A 263 12.31 -9.60 -4.26
N MET A 264 12.38 -8.94 -5.41
CA MET A 264 12.78 -7.53 -5.48
C MET A 264 11.75 -6.61 -4.84
N SER A 265 10.45 -6.81 -5.11
CA SER A 265 9.42 -6.01 -4.46
C SER A 265 9.41 -6.22 -2.94
N SER A 266 9.55 -7.46 -2.45
CA SER A 266 9.66 -7.73 -1.01
C SER A 266 10.85 -7.02 -0.40
N ALA A 267 12.04 -7.18 -0.99
CA ALA A 267 13.25 -6.54 -0.49
C ALA A 267 13.08 -5.02 -0.38
N MET A 268 12.48 -4.39 -1.41
CA MET A 268 12.17 -2.97 -1.37
C MET A 268 11.21 -2.61 -0.25
N LEU A 269 10.15 -3.40 -0.01
CA LEU A 269 9.22 -3.15 1.09
C LEU A 269 9.90 -3.19 2.46
N PHE A 270 10.78 -4.17 2.69
CA PHE A 270 11.54 -4.26 3.94
C PHE A 270 12.56 -3.12 4.09
N ILE A 271 13.30 -2.78 3.04
CA ILE A 271 14.25 -1.66 3.07
C ILE A 271 13.52 -0.34 3.31
N GLY A 272 12.38 -0.13 2.64
CA GLY A 272 11.55 1.06 2.79
C GLY A 272 11.03 1.20 4.22
N ALA A 273 10.50 0.11 4.78
CA ALA A 273 10.03 0.09 6.15
C ALA A 273 11.20 0.29 7.13
N ILE A 274 12.12 -0.66 7.21
CA ILE A 274 13.08 -0.77 8.32
C ILE A 274 14.26 0.19 8.18
N SER A 275 14.79 0.39 6.97
CA SER A 275 16.04 1.14 6.79
C SER A 275 15.78 2.60 6.44
N LEU A 276 14.96 2.84 5.42
CA LEU A 276 14.71 4.19 4.92
C LEU A 276 13.64 4.92 5.74
N HIS A 277 12.82 4.19 6.52
CA HIS A 277 11.69 4.76 7.24
C HIS A 277 10.76 5.59 6.32
N MET A 278 10.66 5.17 5.05
CA MET A 278 9.90 5.87 4.02
C MET A 278 8.76 4.99 3.51
N PRO A 279 7.53 5.52 3.40
CA PRO A 279 6.41 4.77 2.89
C PRO A 279 6.61 4.48 1.40
N LEU A 280 6.84 3.21 1.06
CA LEU A 280 6.83 2.76 -0.33
C LEU A 280 5.45 2.23 -0.69
N SER A 281 5.11 2.24 -1.98
CA SER A 281 3.85 1.62 -2.43
C SER A 281 4.10 0.19 -2.87
N SER A 282 3.63 -0.78 -2.08
CA SER A 282 3.62 -2.21 -2.44
C SER A 282 3.00 -2.49 -3.80
N THR A 283 1.88 -1.84 -4.10
CA THR A 283 1.19 -1.96 -5.38
C THR A 283 2.03 -1.50 -6.55
N HIS A 284 2.72 -0.36 -6.42
CA HIS A 284 3.58 0.13 -7.48
C HIS A 284 4.85 -0.69 -7.64
N THR A 285 5.52 -1.04 -6.53
CA THR A 285 6.75 -1.83 -6.58
C THR A 285 6.49 -3.21 -7.14
N MET A 286 5.40 -3.89 -6.75
CA MET A 286 5.07 -5.21 -7.25
C MET A 286 4.68 -5.18 -8.73
N ALA A 287 3.77 -4.29 -9.12
CA ALA A 287 3.36 -4.19 -10.52
C ALA A 287 4.54 -3.83 -11.44
N ALA A 288 5.38 -2.89 -11.03
CA ALA A 288 6.56 -2.52 -11.79
C ALA A 288 7.62 -3.64 -11.83
N ALA A 289 7.81 -4.39 -10.74
CA ALA A 289 8.69 -5.56 -10.70
C ALA A 289 8.19 -6.70 -11.59
N ILE A 290 6.86 -6.92 -11.67
CA ILE A 290 6.25 -7.87 -12.61
C ILE A 290 6.55 -7.46 -14.06
N VAL A 291 6.36 -6.19 -14.40
CA VAL A 291 6.64 -5.69 -15.76
C VAL A 291 8.14 -5.75 -16.06
N GLY A 292 9.00 -5.38 -15.12
CA GLY A 292 10.46 -5.37 -15.25
C GLY A 292 11.05 -6.77 -15.42
N SER A 293 10.71 -7.69 -14.52
CA SER A 293 11.10 -9.10 -14.67
C SER A 293 10.52 -9.70 -15.95
N GLY A 294 9.33 -9.27 -16.39
CA GLY A 294 8.67 -9.70 -17.62
C GLY A 294 9.32 -9.23 -18.92
N ALA A 295 9.86 -8.02 -18.93
CA ALA A 295 10.42 -7.36 -20.11
C ALA A 295 11.69 -8.03 -20.63
N ASN A 296 12.38 -8.84 -19.82
CA ASN A 296 13.56 -9.59 -20.24
C ASN A 296 13.21 -10.92 -20.98
N GLN A 297 12.01 -11.06 -21.54
CA GLN A 297 11.58 -12.23 -22.34
C GLN A 297 11.78 -11.96 -23.83
N ARG A 298 12.09 -13.01 -24.61
CA ARG A 298 12.01 -12.93 -26.07
C ARG A 298 10.52 -12.89 -26.45
N PHE A 299 10.15 -11.99 -27.37
CA PHE A 299 8.77 -11.61 -27.77
C PHE A 299 8.03 -10.69 -26.79
N ALA A 300 7.04 -9.95 -27.29
CA ALA A 300 6.25 -8.97 -26.52
C ALA A 300 5.37 -9.66 -25.46
N SER A 301 5.99 -10.04 -24.34
CA SER A 301 5.33 -10.62 -23.17
C SER A 301 4.52 -9.59 -22.38
N VAL A 302 4.89 -8.31 -22.50
CA VAL A 302 4.30 -7.18 -21.79
C VAL A 302 3.13 -6.61 -22.60
N GLN A 303 1.94 -6.61 -22.00
CA GLN A 303 0.75 -6.02 -22.60
C GLN A 303 0.73 -4.50 -22.38
N ARG A 304 1.34 -3.76 -23.32
CA ARG A 304 1.48 -2.30 -23.25
C ARG A 304 0.17 -1.55 -22.92
N PRO A 305 -1.00 -1.88 -23.50
CA PRO A 305 -2.24 -1.15 -23.18
C PRO A 305 -2.62 -1.22 -21.70
N TRP A 306 -2.37 -2.35 -21.03
CA TRP A 306 -2.64 -2.51 -19.61
C TRP A 306 -1.64 -1.72 -18.75
N VAL A 307 -0.37 -1.72 -19.13
CA VAL A 307 0.66 -0.92 -18.45
C VAL A 307 0.28 0.57 -18.50
N VAL A 308 -0.08 1.09 -19.67
CA VAL A 308 -0.49 2.50 -19.81
C VAL A 308 -1.74 2.82 -18.98
N ARG A 309 -2.76 1.95 -18.99
CA ARG A 309 -3.96 2.15 -18.16
C ARG A 309 -3.63 2.22 -16.67
N ILE A 310 -2.71 1.38 -16.19
CA ILE A 310 -2.28 1.37 -14.79
C ILE A 310 -1.53 2.66 -14.45
N LEU A 311 -0.59 3.09 -15.32
CA LEU A 311 0.13 4.35 -15.12
C LEU A 311 -0.80 5.57 -15.07
N VAL A 312 -1.85 5.60 -15.91
CA VAL A 312 -2.88 6.65 -15.86
C VAL A 312 -3.62 6.64 -14.53
N VAL A 313 -3.98 5.47 -14.01
CA VAL A 313 -4.61 5.37 -12.67
C VAL A 313 -3.66 5.81 -11.57
N TRP A 314 -2.37 5.48 -11.67
CA TRP A 314 -1.36 5.90 -10.68
C TRP A 314 -1.20 7.42 -10.64
N LEU A 315 -1.03 8.05 -11.80
CA LEU A 315 -0.93 9.51 -11.91
C LEU A 315 -2.24 10.20 -11.50
N GLY A 316 -3.39 9.59 -11.81
CA GLY A 316 -4.70 10.13 -11.47
C GLY A 316 -5.13 9.91 -10.02
N THR A 317 -4.48 9.01 -9.26
CA THR A 317 -4.89 8.67 -7.88
C THR A 317 -4.79 9.88 -6.96
N THR A 318 -3.63 10.53 -6.88
CA THR A 318 -3.43 11.67 -5.96
C THR A 318 -4.33 12.86 -6.28
N PRO A 319 -4.49 13.31 -7.54
CA PRO A 319 -5.42 14.39 -7.88
C PRO A 319 -6.88 14.01 -7.60
N ALA A 320 -7.30 12.79 -7.93
CA ALA A 320 -8.67 12.34 -7.71
C ALA A 320 -9.00 12.29 -6.21
N THR A 321 -8.10 11.75 -5.38
CA THR A 321 -8.35 11.70 -3.94
C THR A 321 -8.19 13.04 -3.26
N ALA A 322 -7.36 13.96 -3.79
CA ALA A 322 -7.34 15.34 -3.33
C ALA A 322 -8.67 16.05 -3.59
N LEU A 323 -9.24 15.90 -4.78
CA LEU A 323 -10.57 16.46 -5.07
C LEU A 323 -11.64 15.85 -4.16
N LEU A 324 -11.65 14.53 -3.98
CA LEU A 324 -12.60 13.86 -3.08
C LEU A 324 -12.41 14.29 -1.62
N GLY A 325 -11.17 14.40 -1.15
CA GLY A 325 -10.85 14.85 0.20
C GLY A 325 -11.32 16.28 0.46
N ALA A 326 -11.13 17.18 -0.51
CA ALA A 326 -11.64 18.55 -0.44
C ALA A 326 -13.17 18.57 -0.36
N VAL A 327 -13.85 17.80 -1.22
CA VAL A 327 -15.33 17.71 -1.23
C VAL A 327 -15.86 17.16 0.10
N PHE A 328 -15.28 16.07 0.61
CA PHE A 328 -15.71 15.49 1.88
C PHE A 328 -15.43 16.41 3.07
N PHE A 329 -14.32 17.13 3.06
CA PHE A 329 -14.05 18.12 4.11
C PHE A 329 -15.07 19.25 4.09
N LEU A 330 -15.36 19.83 2.92
CA LEU A 330 -16.37 20.89 2.79
C LEU A 330 -17.78 20.42 3.19
N ALA A 331 -18.10 19.14 2.97
CA ALA A 331 -19.36 18.56 3.45
C ALA A 331 -19.38 18.39 4.97
N LEU A 332 -18.24 18.11 5.59
CA LEU A 332 -18.10 17.98 7.05
C LEU A 332 -17.97 19.31 7.77
N SER A 333 -17.47 20.36 7.12
CA SER A 333 -17.15 21.65 7.76
C SER A 333 -18.29 22.29 8.58
N PRO A 334 -19.59 22.15 8.26
CA PRO A 334 -20.65 22.69 9.10
C PRO A 334 -20.82 21.97 10.46
N LEU A 335 -20.20 20.78 10.60
CA LEU A 335 -20.26 19.93 11.79
C LEU A 335 -18.99 19.99 12.65
N LEU A 336 -17.95 20.70 12.17
CA LEU A 336 -16.64 20.86 12.82
C LEU A 336 -16.57 22.16 13.61
#